data_AF-A0A9D8JA74-F1
#
_entry.id   AF-A0A9D8JA74-F1
#
_cell.length_a   1.000
_cell.length_b   1.000
_cell.length_c   1.000
_cell.angle_alpha   90.00
_cell.angle_beta   90.00
_cell.angle_gamma   90.00
#
_symmetry.space_group_name_H-M   'P 1'
#
loop_
_entity.id
_entity.type
_entity.pdbx_description
1 polymer ?
#
loop_
_entity_poly.entity_id
_entity_poly.type
_entity_poly.pdbx_seq_one_letter_code
_entity_poly.pdbx_strand_id
1 'polypeptide(L)'
;MELHKLKKEELKGFDAAKLREAEKDIRSQLHDIRMDIYSGPGKHTGKVRALRKNLARVLTLQHASKLGGSVVGVRPASKSKKSVATKK
;
A
#
# COMPACT_ATOMS: atom_id res chain seq x y z
N MET A 1 17.51 1.54 3.63
CA MET A 1 16.82 2.61 2.87
C MET A 1 15.63 3.13 3.66
N GLU A 2 15.33 4.42 3.61
CA GLU A 2 14.11 4.98 4.22
C GLU A 2 12.88 4.74 3.32
N LEU A 3 12.36 3.52 3.36
CA LEU A 3 11.25 3.06 2.50
C LEU A 3 9.94 3.83 2.72
N HIS A 4 9.81 4.54 3.83
CA HIS A 4 8.67 5.38 4.17
C HIS A 4 8.68 6.75 3.47
N LYS A 5 9.81 7.16 2.88
CA LYS A 5 9.92 8.43 2.11
C LYS A 5 9.90 8.23 0.60
N LEU A 6 9.93 6.99 0.11
CA LEU A 6 9.94 6.68 -1.32
C LEU A 6 8.79 7.37 -2.06
N LYS A 7 9.14 8.16 -3.08
CA LYS A 7 8.18 8.85 -3.94
C LYS A 7 7.73 7.91 -5.06
N LYS A 8 6.56 8.20 -5.64
CA LYS A 8 5.99 7.40 -6.73
C LYS A 8 6.91 7.35 -7.96
N GLU A 9 7.67 8.42 -8.20
CA GLU A 9 8.58 8.55 -9.34
C GLU A 9 9.76 7.58 -9.22
N GLU A 10 10.35 7.48 -8.04
CA GLU A 10 11.46 6.56 -7.75
C GLU A 10 11.04 5.10 -7.92
N LEU A 11 9.79 4.77 -7.53
CA LEU A 11 9.25 3.42 -7.67
C LEU A 11 9.02 2.99 -9.13
N LYS A 12 8.79 3.93 -10.04
CA LYS A 12 8.58 3.64 -11.48
C LYS A 12 9.88 3.29 -12.20
N GLY A 13 11.02 3.75 -11.69
CA GLY A 13 12.34 3.44 -12.25
C GLY A 13 12.93 2.12 -11.75
N PHE A 14 12.26 1.42 -10.83
CA PHE A 14 12.75 0.15 -10.32
C PHE A 14 12.37 -1.02 -11.23
N ASP A 15 13.36 -1.88 -11.45
CA ASP A 15 13.18 -3.18 -12.08
C ASP A 15 12.35 -4.13 -11.18
N ALA A 16 11.75 -5.15 -11.79
CA ALA A 16 10.90 -6.12 -11.12
C ALA A 16 11.58 -6.82 -9.93
N ALA A 17 12.89 -7.06 -10.02
CA ALA A 17 13.68 -7.61 -8.91
C ALA A 17 13.73 -6.65 -7.71
N LYS A 18 14.03 -5.38 -7.96
CA LYS A 18 14.10 -4.33 -6.92
C LYS A 18 12.74 -4.06 -6.29
N LEU A 19 11.65 -4.16 -7.05
CA LEU A 19 10.30 -4.05 -6.51
C LEU A 19 9.96 -5.19 -5.54
N ARG A 20 10.48 -6.40 -5.76
CA ARG A 20 10.28 -7.53 -4.83
C ARG A 20 11.11 -7.38 -3.57
N GLU A 21 12.33 -6.88 -3.67
CA GLU A 21 13.17 -6.56 -2.51
C GLU A 21 12.52 -5.47 -1.65
N ALA A 22 12.08 -4.38 -2.28
CA ALA A 22 11.36 -3.31 -1.59
C ALA A 22 10.09 -3.81 -0.88
N GLU A 23 9.35 -4.76 -1.48
CA GLU A 23 8.19 -5.38 -0.84
C GLU A 23 8.57 -6.14 0.44
N LYS A 24 9.62 -6.97 0.38
CA LYS A 24 10.10 -7.75 1.53
C LYS A 24 10.54 -6.82 2.65
N ASP A 25 11.31 -5.79 2.32
CA ASP A 25 11.84 -4.87 3.31
C ASP A 25 10.72 -4.05 3.98
N ILE A 26 9.72 -3.59 3.23
CA ILE A 26 8.56 -2.89 3.80
C ILE A 26 7.77 -3.81 4.74
N ARG A 27 7.62 -5.10 4.40
CA ARG A 27 6.96 -6.07 5.28
C ARG A 27 7.75 -6.32 6.56
N SER A 28 9.09 -6.44 6.45
CA SER A 28 9.96 -6.58 7.62
C SER A 28 9.80 -5.37 8.55
N GLN A 29 9.89 -4.15 8.01
CA GLN A 29 9.72 -2.94 8.82
C GLN A 29 8.36 -2.83 9.48
N LEU A 30 7.28 -3.27 8.80
CA LEU A 30 5.96 -3.32 9.41
C LEU A 30 5.87 -4.37 10.53
N HIS A 31 6.57 -5.49 10.38
CA HIS A 31 6.67 -6.52 11.41
C HIS A 31 7.44 -5.99 12.62
N ASP A 32 8.59 -5.36 12.41
CA ASP A 32 9.42 -4.78 13.47
C ASP A 32 8.64 -3.72 14.26
N ILE A 33 7.93 -2.83 13.55
CA ILE A 33 7.06 -1.83 14.20
C ILE A 33 5.91 -2.49 14.99
N ARG A 34 5.41 -3.64 14.53
CA ARG A 34 4.36 -4.39 15.26
C ARG A 34 4.93 -5.08 16.51
N MET A 35 6.17 -5.55 16.44
CA MET A 35 6.88 -6.20 17.56
C MET A 35 7.46 -5.19 18.55
N ASP A 36 7.57 -3.93 18.16
CA ASP A 36 7.91 -2.80 19.03
C ASP A 36 6.73 -2.46 19.97
N ILE A 37 6.39 -3.42 20.83
CA ILE A 37 5.31 -3.40 21.83
C ILE A 37 5.62 -2.34 22.93
N TYR A 38 6.89 -2.00 23.11
CA TYR A 38 7.36 -1.01 24.09
C TYR A 38 7.26 0.44 23.60
N SER A 39 6.97 0.65 22.32
CA SER A 39 6.78 1.98 21.77
C SER A 39 5.39 2.50 22.12
N GLY A 40 5.34 3.56 22.91
CA GLY A 40 4.07 4.15 23.36
C GLY A 40 3.08 4.39 22.22
N PRO A 41 1.76 4.30 22.51
CA PRO A 41 0.71 4.38 21.50
C PRO A 41 0.86 5.70 20.72
N GLY A 42 1.11 5.61 19.41
CA GLY A 42 1.19 6.78 18.53
C GLY A 42 2.53 6.99 17.83
N LYS A 43 3.65 6.54 18.42
CA LYS A 43 5.02 6.90 17.94
C LYS A 43 5.28 6.56 16.47
N HIS A 44 4.70 5.45 16.00
CA HIS A 44 4.93 4.95 14.64
C HIS A 44 3.73 5.07 13.71
N THR A 45 2.61 5.64 14.15
CA THR A 45 1.34 5.67 13.38
C THR A 45 1.49 6.31 12.00
N GLY A 46 2.21 7.44 11.90
CA GLY A 46 2.53 8.09 10.63
C GLY A 46 3.40 7.24 9.72
N LYS A 47 4.44 6.59 10.28
CA LYS A 47 5.36 5.71 9.54
C LYS A 47 4.64 4.47 9.02
N VAL A 48 3.81 3.82 9.84
CA VAL A 48 2.99 2.67 9.43
C VAL A 48 2.06 3.04 8.28
N ARG A 49 1.39 4.21 8.37
CA ARG A 49 0.51 4.68 7.30
C ARG A 49 1.26 4.93 6.00
N ALA A 50 2.46 5.48 6.06
CA ALA A 50 3.33 5.69 4.89
C ALA A 50 3.80 4.36 4.29
N LEU A 51 4.30 3.43 5.11
CA LEU A 51 4.75 2.11 4.68
C LEU A 51 3.63 1.30 4.01
N ARG A 52 2.40 1.30 4.55
CA ARG A 52 1.25 0.62 3.93
C ARG A 52 0.90 1.23 2.57
N LYS A 53 0.95 2.55 2.42
CA LYS A 53 0.72 3.22 1.13
C LYS A 53 1.81 2.87 0.12
N ASN A 54 3.07 2.81 0.54
CA ASN A 54 4.18 2.45 -0.34
C ASN A 54 4.12 0.98 -0.75
N LEU A 55 3.77 0.07 0.15
CA LEU A 55 3.51 -1.33 -0.17
C LEU A 55 2.42 -1.48 -1.24
N ALA A 56 1.30 -0.77 -1.09
CA ALA A 56 0.22 -0.80 -2.08
C ALA A 56 0.67 -0.32 -3.47
N ARG A 57 1.53 0.72 -3.54
CA ARG A 57 2.10 1.23 -4.80
C ARG A 57 3.03 0.20 -5.44
N VAL A 58 3.92 -0.41 -4.65
CA VAL A 58 4.84 -1.46 -5.13
C VAL A 58 4.06 -2.62 -5.72
N LEU A 59 3.04 -3.12 -5.00
CA LEU A 59 2.18 -4.20 -5.51
C LEU A 59 1.43 -3.81 -6.79
N THR A 60 0.96 -2.55 -6.87
CA THR A 60 0.30 -2.04 -8.08
C THR A 60 1.26 -2.03 -9.27
N LEU A 61 2.50 -1.59 -9.08
CA LEU A 61 3.51 -1.57 -10.14
C LEU A 61 3.96 -2.98 -10.55
N GLN A 62 4.15 -3.89 -9.59
CA GLN A 62 4.44 -5.29 -9.87
C GLN A 62 3.30 -5.93 -10.69
N HIS A 63 2.05 -5.69 -10.29
CA HIS A 63 0.88 -6.21 -11.00
C HIS A 63 0.74 -5.59 -12.40
N ALA A 64 0.95 -4.27 -12.52
CA ALA A 64 0.94 -3.58 -13.82
C ALA A 64 2.03 -4.09 -14.77
N SER A 65 3.23 -4.37 -14.25
CA SER A 65 4.34 -4.96 -15.00
C SER A 65 4.03 -6.38 -15.45
N LYS A 66 3.31 -7.15 -14.62
CA LYS A 66 2.90 -8.53 -14.93
C LYS A 66 1.77 -8.61 -15.96
N LEU A 67 0.88 -7.62 -16.01
CA LEU A 67 -0.29 -7.59 -16.89
C LEU A 67 -0.08 -6.84 -18.22
N GLY A 68 1.12 -6.33 -18.50
CA GLY A 68 1.43 -5.74 -19.82
C GLY A 68 0.53 -4.56 -20.21
N GLY A 69 0.27 -3.63 -19.28
CA GLY A 69 -0.35 -2.34 -19.62
C GLY A 69 -1.87 -2.32 -19.82
N SER A 70 -2.61 -3.36 -19.43
CA SER A 70 -4.08 -3.26 -19.39
C SER A 70 -4.55 -2.71 -18.03
N VAL A 71 -5.09 -1.49 -18.07
CA VAL A 71 -5.61 -0.75 -16.92
C VAL A 71 -6.79 -1.52 -16.32
N VAL A 72 -6.54 -2.30 -15.28
CA VAL A 72 -7.61 -2.90 -14.46
C VAL A 72 -8.25 -1.77 -13.66
N GLY A 73 -9.40 -1.31 -14.15
CA GLY A 73 -10.27 -0.38 -13.46
C GLY A 73 -10.54 -0.87 -12.04
N VAL A 74 -10.12 -0.06 -11.06
CA VAL A 74 -10.51 -0.23 -9.67
C VAL A 74 -12.02 -0.11 -9.62
N ARG A 75 -12.68 -1.26 -9.46
CA ARG A 75 -14.11 -1.39 -9.19
C ARG A 75 -14.44 -0.41 -8.06
N PRO A 76 -15.22 0.66 -8.29
CA PRO A 76 -15.52 1.62 -7.25
C PRO A 76 -16.28 0.89 -6.14
N ALA A 77 -15.87 1.14 -4.89
CA ALA A 77 -16.53 0.62 -3.70
C ALA A 77 -18.04 0.80 -3.86
N SER A 78 -18.77 -0.31 -3.91
CA SER A 78 -20.21 -0.33 -4.08
C SER A 78 -20.85 0.48 -2.94
N LYS A 79 -21.31 1.69 -3.24
CA LYS A 79 -22.23 2.42 -2.38
C LYS A 79 -23.47 1.55 -2.25
N SER A 80 -23.66 0.91 -1.11
CA SER A 80 -24.92 0.28 -0.73
C SER A 80 -26.01 1.35 -0.82
N LYS A 81 -26.87 1.27 -1.83
CA LYS A 81 -28.10 2.07 -1.89
C LYS A 81 -28.92 1.70 -0.66
N LYS A 82 -29.01 2.59 0.33
CA LYS A 82 -30.07 2.55 1.33
C LYS A 82 -31.39 2.72 0.58
N SER A 83 -32.10 1.62 0.38
CA SER A 83 -33.51 1.61 0.02
C SER A 83 -34.29 2.17 1.22
N VAL A 84 -34.52 3.48 1.25
CA VAL A 84 -35.56 4.05 2.11
C VAL A 84 -36.86 3.92 1.34
N ALA A 85 -37.62 2.91 1.72
CA ALA A 85 -38.98 2.67 1.27
C ALA A 85 -39.84 3.90 1.57
N THR A 86 -40.40 4.50 0.54
CA THR A 86 -41.57 5.37 0.62
C THR A 86 -42.71 4.55 1.23
N LYS A 87 -43.26 5.00 2.35
CA LYS A 87 -44.46 4.40 2.94
C LYS A 87 -45.41 5.51 3.42
N LYS A 88 -46.55 5.55 2.71
CA LYS A 88 -47.84 6.20 2.97
C LYS A 88 -47.90 7.71 2.98
#